data_AF-A0A959GTV8-F1
#
_entry.id   AF-A0A959GTV8-F1
#
_cell.length_a   1.000
_cell.length_b   1.000
_cell.length_c   1.000
_cell.angle_alpha   90.00
_cell.angle_beta   90.00
_cell.angle_gamma   90.00
#
_symmetry.space_group_name_H-M   'P 1'
#
loop_
_entity.id
_entity.type
_entity.pdbx_description
1 polymer ?
#
loop_
_entity_poly.entity_id
_entity_poly.type
_entity_poly.pdbx_seq_one_letter_code
_entity_poly.pdbx_strand_id
1 'polypeptide(L)'
;MPSNGRKQALSAVILVSLALAGCRPDAMEVKNATLPAAKPENTGWIITNTGGHDAAFTLDINGTFWLTADKIAAQLQKQSPDSLAFVLNSLALVHSLSRNAPPMSTERWMHNPEVLLNSLGQGFCDDRAAALCRIWQAGGLEARIWHLEGHTVPEVKLGGRWQLFDPDVGVYYTNGDSAVCSVEAIARGEARYFSMRDTLYAITPEKSVLLLLDKYLSRDDNRLSEWYLSGPAAPDTTFRLPSGSSLACCQPAADGWANGSYASVLLPPHTSGALYIPLVLAARPEGMEAVFPFADTLYGETLVQNPTADTLALRYFVNPFLPGLQQQNHFTLRGQGAGQLDIALFSQEEALPATPFYFDQLREQLLCSDALQRFVHDILPRLPAINDMDELPAFFHAYLQQKGTAPDEITRREAAFQQRFLVAREVLQKQPGMEAHIIHTPVFLLLAMEYFGKDIGLDELAAFLESLSL
;
A
#
# COMPACT_ATOMS: atom_id res chain seq x y z
N MET A 1 64.83 30.15 28.17
CA MET A 1 63.55 30.02 27.46
C MET A 1 63.12 28.56 27.51
N PRO A 2 62.16 28.20 28.37
CA PRO A 2 60.93 27.59 27.87
C PRO A 2 59.69 27.96 28.73
N SER A 3 58.59 28.48 28.12
CA SER A 3 57.32 28.64 28.87
C SER A 3 56.02 28.69 28.04
N ASN A 4 56.02 28.37 26.74
CA ASN A 4 54.80 28.49 25.92
C ASN A 4 53.95 27.21 25.79
N GLY A 5 54.42 26.05 26.26
CA GLY A 5 53.71 24.77 26.06
C GLY A 5 52.50 24.53 26.99
N ARG A 6 52.46 25.14 28.18
CA ARG A 6 51.40 24.85 29.18
C ARG A 6 50.09 25.61 28.97
N LYS A 7 50.11 26.76 28.28
CA LYS A 7 48.89 27.54 28.03
C LYS A 7 48.04 26.97 26.88
N GLN A 8 48.66 26.32 25.89
CA GLN A 8 47.92 25.68 24.79
C GLN A 8 47.21 24.39 25.21
N ALA A 9 47.81 23.61 26.12
CA ALA A 9 47.18 22.40 26.64
C ALA A 9 45.94 22.69 27.53
N LEU A 10 45.95 23.79 28.30
CA LEU A 10 44.81 24.16 29.15
C LEU A 10 43.63 24.71 28.34
N SER A 11 43.89 25.48 27.27
CA SER A 11 42.83 25.96 26.37
C SER A 11 42.19 24.84 25.54
N ALA A 12 42.95 23.82 25.14
CA ALA A 12 42.42 22.66 24.43
C ALA A 12 41.52 21.78 25.33
N VAL A 13 41.86 21.61 26.61
CA VAL A 13 41.04 20.83 27.56
C VAL A 13 39.74 21.55 27.91
N ILE A 14 39.74 22.90 28.00
CA ILE A 14 38.52 23.69 28.26
C ILE A 14 37.60 23.73 27.03
N LEU A 15 38.14 23.82 25.81
CA LEU A 15 37.35 23.75 24.56
C LEU A 15 36.73 22.37 24.33
N VAL A 16 37.45 21.28 24.63
CA VAL A 16 36.89 19.91 24.56
C VAL A 16 35.84 19.69 25.65
N SER A 17 36.00 20.27 26.85
CA SER A 17 35.02 20.15 27.93
C SER A 17 33.74 20.97 27.68
N LEU A 18 33.84 22.12 27.00
CA LEU A 18 32.67 22.91 26.56
C LEU A 18 31.97 22.29 25.34
N ALA A 19 32.70 21.61 24.46
CA ALA A 19 32.09 20.84 23.36
C ALA A 19 31.39 19.56 23.86
N LEU A 20 31.90 18.91 24.93
CA LEU A 20 31.27 17.73 25.53
C LEU A 20 30.13 18.07 26.50
N ALA A 21 30.02 19.33 26.96
CA ALA A 21 28.89 19.78 27.78
C ALA A 21 27.63 20.13 26.95
N GLY A 22 27.76 20.27 25.63
CA GLY A 22 26.67 20.61 24.70
C GLY A 22 25.95 19.42 24.06
N CYS A 23 26.43 18.19 24.25
CA CYS A 23 25.77 16.97 23.77
C CYS A 23 25.35 16.10 24.95
N ARG A 24 24.48 16.62 25.81
CA ARG A 24 23.61 15.68 26.53
C ARG A 24 22.71 15.08 25.45
N PRO A 25 22.62 13.75 25.30
CA PRO A 25 21.54 13.18 24.49
C PRO A 25 20.26 13.78 25.06
N ASP A 26 19.55 14.54 24.22
CA ASP A 26 18.35 15.23 24.63
C ASP A 26 17.47 14.21 25.36
N ALA A 27 17.03 14.58 26.57
CA ALA A 27 16.31 13.66 27.42
C ALA A 27 15.09 13.16 26.63
N MET A 28 14.96 11.84 26.50
CA MET A 28 13.83 11.24 25.81
C MET A 28 12.57 11.54 26.64
N GLU A 29 11.72 12.42 26.13
CA GLU A 29 10.47 12.80 26.79
C GLU A 29 9.34 11.84 26.39
N VAL A 30 8.39 11.67 27.30
CA VAL A 30 7.17 10.88 27.06
C VAL A 30 5.98 11.73 27.44
N LYS A 31 5.06 11.94 26.50
CA LYS A 31 3.76 12.58 26.74
C LYS A 31 2.65 11.56 26.51
N ASN A 32 1.85 11.36 27.55
CA ASN A 32 0.68 10.49 27.49
C ASN A 32 -0.58 11.36 27.60
N ALA A 33 -1.60 11.06 26.80
CA ALA A 33 -2.91 11.67 26.93
C ALA A 33 -3.99 10.60 26.80
N THR A 34 -5.08 10.75 27.54
CA THR A 34 -6.27 9.92 27.39
C THR A 34 -7.45 10.83 27.08
N LEU A 35 -7.96 10.75 25.86
CA LEU A 35 -8.98 11.66 25.34
C LEU A 35 -10.26 10.87 24.98
N PRO A 36 -11.43 11.26 25.51
CA PRO A 36 -12.69 10.64 25.16
C PRO A 36 -13.22 11.17 23.82
N ALA A 37 -13.71 10.29 22.96
CA ALA A 37 -14.41 10.67 21.72
C ALA A 37 -15.88 10.26 21.83
N ALA A 38 -16.78 11.25 21.88
CA ALA A 38 -18.22 10.98 22.04
C ALA A 38 -18.84 10.28 20.82
N LYS A 39 -18.37 10.62 19.62
CA LYS A 39 -18.72 10.00 18.34
C LYS A 39 -17.42 9.64 17.61
N PRO A 40 -16.76 8.53 17.98
CA PRO A 40 -15.44 8.22 17.46
C PRO A 40 -15.38 8.19 15.93
N GLU A 41 -16.45 7.73 15.27
CA GLU A 41 -16.64 7.69 13.82
C GLU A 41 -16.56 9.07 13.13
N ASN A 42 -16.90 10.15 13.84
CA ASN A 42 -16.88 11.52 13.32
C ASN A 42 -15.79 12.38 14.00
N THR A 43 -14.81 11.75 14.65
CA THR A 43 -13.78 12.46 15.42
C THR A 43 -12.41 12.29 14.76
N GLY A 44 -11.73 13.41 14.49
CA GLY A 44 -10.32 13.44 14.13
C GLY A 44 -9.43 13.78 15.32
N TRP A 45 -8.12 13.69 15.13
CA TRP A 45 -7.13 14.12 16.13
C TRP A 45 -6.11 15.06 15.50
N ILE A 46 -5.60 15.98 16.31
CA ILE A 46 -4.56 16.93 15.93
C ILE A 46 -3.47 16.95 17.00
N ILE A 47 -2.22 16.94 16.54
CA ILE A 47 -1.02 17.11 17.36
C ILE A 47 -0.36 18.39 16.91
N THR A 48 -0.22 19.36 17.81
CA THR A 48 0.38 20.67 17.52
C THR A 48 1.68 20.82 18.29
N ASN A 49 2.75 21.21 17.59
CA ASN A 49 3.99 21.61 18.25
C ASN A 49 3.86 23.04 18.77
N THR A 50 3.56 23.21 20.06
CA THR A 50 3.37 24.54 20.70
C THR A 50 4.68 25.11 21.25
N GLY A 51 5.79 24.37 21.12
CA GLY A 51 7.10 24.82 21.53
C GLY A 51 7.82 25.69 20.50
N GLY A 52 8.96 26.25 20.91
CA GLY A 52 9.79 27.15 20.10
C GLY A 52 10.88 26.45 19.28
N HIS A 53 10.84 25.12 19.17
CA HIS A 53 11.80 24.31 18.42
C HIS A 53 11.10 23.09 17.80
N ASP A 54 11.76 22.45 16.83
CA ASP A 54 11.26 21.25 16.17
C ASP A 54 11.10 20.09 17.17
N ALA A 55 10.05 19.30 17.00
CA ALA A 55 9.81 18.10 17.81
C ALA A 55 10.04 16.84 16.96
N ALA A 56 10.70 15.84 17.52
CA ALA A 56 10.96 14.55 16.89
C ALA A 56 10.43 13.42 17.79
N PHE A 57 9.38 12.72 17.36
CA PHE A 57 8.62 11.82 18.24
C PHE A 57 8.05 10.59 17.50
N THR A 58 7.91 9.48 18.21
CA THR A 58 7.06 8.36 17.80
C THR A 58 5.63 8.59 18.29
N LEU A 59 4.65 8.12 17.53
CA LEU A 59 3.23 8.24 17.85
C LEU A 59 2.62 6.84 18.02
N ASP A 60 2.05 6.61 19.20
CA ASP A 60 1.18 5.47 19.46
C ASP A 60 -0.22 5.91 19.85
N ILE A 61 -1.23 5.29 19.20
CA ILE A 61 -2.65 5.49 19.51
C ILE A 61 -3.25 4.12 19.78
N ASN A 62 -3.75 3.91 20.99
CA ASN A 62 -4.38 2.66 21.45
C ASN A 62 -3.54 1.39 21.23
N GLY A 63 -2.21 1.51 21.07
CA GLY A 63 -1.36 0.39 20.67
C GLY A 63 -1.48 -0.03 19.20
N THR A 64 -2.39 0.56 18.42
CA THR A 64 -2.74 0.11 17.05
C THR A 64 -2.18 0.97 15.94
N PHE A 65 -1.64 2.14 16.26
CA PHE A 65 -0.86 2.99 15.38
C PHE A 65 0.45 3.31 16.11
N TRP A 66 1.61 3.56 15.51
CA TRP A 66 2.13 3.10 14.21
C TRP A 66 2.40 1.58 14.24
N LEU A 67 2.16 0.87 13.13
CA LEU A 67 2.42 -0.56 12.99
C LEU A 67 3.78 -0.80 12.30
N THR A 68 4.77 -1.31 13.04
CA THR A 68 6.00 -1.86 12.45
C THR A 68 5.94 -3.38 12.37
N ALA A 69 6.75 -3.99 11.49
CA ALA A 69 6.87 -5.44 11.43
C ALA A 69 7.14 -6.06 12.82
N ASP A 70 8.09 -5.50 13.57
CA ASP A 70 8.46 -5.97 14.91
C ASP A 70 7.33 -5.78 15.92
N LYS A 71 6.64 -4.64 15.90
CA LYS A 71 5.53 -4.36 16.82
C LYS A 71 4.35 -5.27 16.53
N ILE A 72 3.99 -5.45 15.25
CA ILE A 72 2.95 -6.40 14.81
C ILE A 72 3.32 -7.81 15.28
N ALA A 73 4.55 -8.25 14.99
CA ALA A 73 5.02 -9.58 15.36
C ALA A 73 4.92 -9.81 16.87
N ALA A 74 5.45 -8.88 17.68
CA ALA A 74 5.41 -8.96 19.13
C ALA A 74 3.97 -8.93 19.71
N GLN A 75 3.05 -8.18 19.10
CA GLN A 75 1.65 -8.14 19.52
C GLN A 75 0.94 -9.46 19.20
N LEU A 76 1.07 -9.95 17.96
CA LEU A 76 0.40 -11.18 17.54
C LEU A 76 0.97 -12.40 18.25
N GLN A 77 2.28 -12.47 18.50
CA GLN A 77 2.89 -13.54 19.29
C GLN A 77 2.31 -13.64 20.70
N LYS A 78 2.03 -12.50 21.37
CA LYS A 78 1.39 -12.51 22.70
C LYS A 78 -0.03 -13.06 22.69
N GLN A 79 -0.73 -12.96 21.55
CA GLN A 79 -2.12 -13.38 21.38
C GLN A 79 -2.23 -14.78 20.78
N SER A 80 -1.13 -15.34 20.26
CA SER A 80 -1.13 -16.58 19.51
C SER A 80 -0.60 -17.73 20.37
N PRO A 81 -1.37 -18.82 20.58
CA PRO A 81 -0.94 -19.95 21.41
C PRO A 81 0.24 -20.73 20.80
N ASP A 82 0.44 -20.66 19.48
CA ASP A 82 1.52 -21.33 18.76
C ASP A 82 1.90 -20.58 17.47
N SER A 83 2.90 -21.10 16.74
CA SER A 83 3.38 -20.50 15.49
C SER A 83 2.36 -20.54 14.36
N LEU A 84 1.47 -21.52 14.31
CA LEU A 84 0.42 -21.58 13.28
C LEU A 84 -0.61 -20.49 13.51
N ALA A 85 -1.06 -20.32 14.76
CA ALA A 85 -1.95 -19.23 15.14
C ALA A 85 -1.32 -17.86 14.85
N PHE A 86 -0.02 -17.69 15.13
CA PHE A 86 0.70 -16.47 14.77
C PHE A 86 0.68 -16.21 13.25
N VAL A 87 0.94 -17.23 12.45
CA VAL A 87 0.93 -17.14 10.98
C VAL A 87 -0.46 -16.79 10.45
N LEU A 88 -1.52 -17.46 10.94
CA LEU A 88 -2.90 -17.21 10.53
C LEU A 88 -3.39 -15.83 10.97
N ASN A 89 -3.05 -15.39 12.18
CA ASN A 89 -3.39 -14.03 12.65
C ASN A 89 -2.65 -12.96 11.83
N SER A 90 -1.40 -13.21 11.44
CA SER A 90 -0.64 -12.30 10.56
C SER A 90 -1.27 -12.22 9.17
N LEU A 91 -1.68 -13.35 8.60
CA LEU A 91 -2.40 -13.43 7.33
C LEU A 91 -3.70 -12.61 7.39
N ALA A 92 -4.51 -12.85 8.42
CA ALA A 92 -5.78 -12.16 8.61
C ALA A 92 -5.59 -10.64 8.76
N LEU A 93 -4.56 -10.21 9.49
CA LEU A 93 -4.22 -8.81 9.67
C LEU A 93 -3.86 -8.15 8.34
N VAL A 94 -2.88 -8.68 7.59
CA VAL A 94 -2.47 -8.11 6.30
C VAL A 94 -3.64 -8.08 5.32
N HIS A 95 -4.41 -9.17 5.25
CA HIS A 95 -5.57 -9.25 4.37
C HIS A 95 -6.66 -8.24 4.73
N SER A 96 -6.91 -8.00 6.02
CA SER A 96 -7.96 -7.08 6.49
C SER A 96 -7.55 -5.61 6.42
N LEU A 97 -6.25 -5.31 6.57
CA LEU A 97 -5.72 -3.95 6.59
C LEU A 97 -5.15 -3.50 5.25
N SER A 98 -5.33 -4.28 4.19
CA SER A 98 -4.95 -3.85 2.85
C SER A 98 -5.92 -4.41 1.82
N ARG A 99 -5.96 -3.81 0.62
CA ARG A 99 -6.66 -4.40 -0.54
C ARG A 99 -5.72 -4.62 -1.71
N ASN A 100 -6.08 -5.56 -2.60
CA ASN A 100 -5.49 -5.62 -3.93
C ASN A 100 -5.99 -4.42 -4.74
N ALA A 101 -5.08 -3.57 -5.19
CA ALA A 101 -5.36 -2.49 -6.13
C ALA A 101 -4.04 -2.08 -6.81
N PRO A 102 -4.11 -1.36 -7.96
CA PRO A 102 -2.92 -0.82 -8.60
C PRO A 102 -2.03 -0.06 -7.60
N PRO A 103 -0.72 -0.36 -7.55
CA PRO A 103 0.18 0.26 -6.61
C PRO A 103 0.42 1.72 -7.02
N MET A 104 0.74 2.56 -6.04
CA MET A 104 1.06 3.97 -6.28
C MET A 104 2.45 4.17 -6.90
N SER A 105 3.31 3.15 -6.83
CA SER A 105 4.68 3.15 -7.32
C SER A 105 5.11 1.71 -7.61
N THR A 106 6.09 1.53 -8.49
CA THR A 106 6.75 0.23 -8.72
C THR A 106 8.01 0.05 -7.87
N GLU A 107 8.30 1.02 -6.99
CA GLU A 107 9.50 1.02 -6.18
C GLU A 107 9.40 0.05 -5.00
N ARG A 108 10.53 -0.59 -4.68
CA ARG A 108 10.60 -1.67 -3.67
C ARG A 108 10.25 -1.26 -2.25
N TRP A 109 10.16 0.03 -1.96
CA TRP A 109 9.79 0.51 -0.63
C TRP A 109 8.32 0.27 -0.29
N MET A 110 7.46 0.08 -1.31
CA MET A 110 6.06 -0.28 -1.11
C MET A 110 5.86 -1.63 -0.44
N HIS A 111 6.84 -2.53 -0.59
CA HIS A 111 6.85 -3.85 0.03
C HIS A 111 7.12 -3.84 1.55
N ASN A 112 7.33 -2.67 2.16
CA ASN A 112 7.48 -2.55 3.61
C ASN A 112 6.10 -2.55 4.29
N PRO A 113 5.88 -3.36 5.34
CA PRO A 113 4.61 -3.40 6.05
C PRO A 113 4.25 -2.05 6.67
N GLU A 114 5.23 -1.25 7.07
CA GLU A 114 5.03 0.10 7.60
C GLU A 114 4.34 1.01 6.58
N VAL A 115 4.73 0.92 5.32
CA VAL A 115 4.17 1.73 4.23
C VAL A 115 2.78 1.21 3.86
N LEU A 116 2.68 -0.11 3.61
CA LEU A 116 1.43 -0.73 3.19
C LEU A 116 0.33 -0.57 4.26
N LEU A 117 0.65 -0.85 5.52
CA LEU A 117 -0.35 -0.96 6.58
C LEU A 117 -0.63 0.35 7.33
N ASN A 118 0.25 1.34 7.30
CA ASN A 118 -0.03 2.64 7.93
C ASN A 118 -0.44 3.72 6.94
N SER A 119 0.06 3.67 5.69
CA SER A 119 -0.11 4.76 4.73
C SER A 119 -0.99 4.38 3.55
N LEU A 120 -0.57 3.45 2.71
CA LEU A 120 -1.25 3.22 1.43
C LEU A 120 -2.54 2.43 1.57
N GLY A 121 -2.57 1.39 2.43
CA GLY A 121 -3.70 0.48 2.55
C GLY A 121 -3.99 -0.34 1.29
N GLN A 122 -3.17 -0.24 0.25
CA GLN A 122 -3.32 -0.97 -0.99
C GLN A 122 -1.98 -1.26 -1.65
N GLY A 123 -1.96 -2.33 -2.42
CA GLY A 123 -0.84 -2.79 -3.23
C GLY A 123 -1.22 -4.07 -3.96
N PHE A 124 -0.38 -4.53 -4.87
CA PHE A 124 -0.62 -5.81 -5.54
C PHE A 124 -0.26 -7.00 -4.66
N CYS A 125 -0.43 -8.21 -5.21
CA CYS A 125 -0.13 -9.47 -4.55
C CYS A 125 1.30 -9.51 -3.97
N ASP A 126 2.28 -8.90 -4.65
CA ASP A 126 3.67 -8.81 -4.22
C ASP A 126 3.88 -7.92 -2.99
N ASP A 127 3.27 -6.73 -2.96
CA ASP A 127 3.31 -5.84 -1.78
C ASP A 127 2.78 -6.55 -0.53
N ARG A 128 1.63 -7.21 -0.68
CA ARG A 128 0.95 -7.93 0.40
C ARG A 128 1.74 -9.15 0.84
N ALA A 129 2.26 -9.93 -0.11
CA ALA A 129 3.12 -11.08 0.15
C ALA A 129 4.38 -10.67 0.89
N ALA A 130 5.03 -9.58 0.47
CA ALA A 130 6.24 -9.07 1.09
C ALA A 130 6.02 -8.53 2.49
N ALA A 131 4.94 -7.75 2.70
CA ALA A 131 4.56 -7.28 4.03
C ALA A 131 4.33 -8.46 5.00
N LEU A 132 3.57 -9.48 4.58
CA LEU A 132 3.32 -10.68 5.40
C LEU A 132 4.61 -11.45 5.69
N CYS A 133 5.47 -11.64 4.68
CA CYS A 133 6.75 -12.31 4.83
C CYS A 133 7.65 -11.59 5.84
N ARG A 134 7.75 -10.26 5.77
CA ARG A 134 8.53 -9.45 6.72
C ARG A 134 7.99 -9.52 8.15
N ILE A 135 6.68 -9.57 8.35
CA ILE A 135 6.06 -9.76 9.68
C ILE A 135 6.44 -11.13 10.25
N TRP A 136 6.42 -12.19 9.45
CA TRP A 136 6.85 -13.51 9.91
C TRP A 136 8.35 -13.56 10.25
N GLN A 137 9.20 -12.92 9.44
CA GLN A 137 10.64 -12.79 9.70
C GLN A 137 10.92 -12.03 10.99
N ALA A 138 10.21 -10.92 11.23
CA ALA A 138 10.25 -10.19 12.50
C ALA A 138 9.79 -11.05 13.68
N GLY A 139 8.85 -11.97 13.44
CA GLY A 139 8.44 -13.01 14.40
C GLY A 139 9.43 -14.17 14.58
N GLY A 140 10.60 -14.12 13.93
CA GLY A 140 11.65 -15.14 14.03
C GLY A 140 11.39 -16.40 13.19
N LEU A 141 10.45 -16.37 12.24
CA LEU A 141 10.18 -17.48 11.34
C LEU A 141 10.99 -17.36 10.04
N GLU A 142 11.42 -18.50 9.50
CA GLU A 142 12.00 -18.58 8.17
C GLU A 142 10.87 -18.41 7.13
N ALA A 143 10.92 -17.34 6.33
CA ALA A 143 9.92 -17.03 5.32
C ALA A 143 10.56 -16.57 4.01
N ARG A 144 9.89 -16.85 2.89
CA ARG A 144 10.36 -16.57 1.52
C ARG A 144 9.19 -16.19 0.61
N ILE A 145 9.50 -15.69 -0.58
CA ILE A 145 8.50 -15.27 -1.57
C ILE A 145 8.72 -16.02 -2.88
N TRP A 146 7.61 -16.45 -3.47
CA TRP A 146 7.53 -17.00 -4.81
C TRP A 146 6.92 -15.99 -5.76
N HIS A 147 7.53 -15.87 -6.94
CA HIS A 147 6.87 -15.36 -8.14
C HIS A 147 6.36 -16.54 -8.94
N LEU A 148 5.08 -16.48 -9.29
CA LEU A 148 4.32 -17.41 -10.14
C LEU A 148 3.76 -16.62 -11.34
N GLU A 149 3.02 -17.29 -12.21
CA GLU A 149 2.44 -16.77 -13.47
C GLU A 149 1.61 -15.47 -13.33
N GLY A 150 2.32 -14.35 -13.16
CA GLY A 150 1.75 -13.07 -12.76
C GLY A 150 1.05 -13.08 -11.40
N HIS A 151 1.55 -13.84 -10.41
CA HIS A 151 1.10 -13.77 -9.01
C HIS A 151 2.28 -13.96 -8.07
N THR A 152 2.23 -13.33 -6.90
CA THR A 152 3.31 -13.39 -5.92
C THR A 152 2.75 -13.79 -4.57
N VAL A 153 3.36 -14.80 -3.95
CA VAL A 153 2.86 -15.42 -2.72
C VAL A 153 4.00 -15.71 -1.75
N PRO A 154 3.76 -15.58 -0.43
CA PRO A 154 4.77 -15.90 0.56
C PRO A 154 4.61 -17.35 1.06
N GLU A 155 5.72 -17.92 1.51
CA GLU A 155 5.75 -19.16 2.28
C GLU A 155 6.47 -18.94 3.61
N VAL A 156 6.06 -19.71 4.61
CA VAL A 156 6.71 -19.77 5.92
C VAL A 156 7.01 -21.21 6.29
N LYS A 157 8.12 -21.43 6.98
CA LYS A 157 8.56 -22.76 7.40
C LYS A 157 8.07 -23.05 8.81
N LEU A 158 7.14 -23.99 8.92
CA LEU A 158 6.59 -24.47 10.20
C LEU A 158 6.80 -25.97 10.33
N GLY A 159 7.33 -26.42 11.47
CA GLY A 159 7.60 -27.85 11.71
C GLY A 159 8.54 -28.46 10.67
N GLY A 160 9.50 -27.69 10.15
CA GLY A 160 10.44 -28.14 9.13
C GLY A 160 9.90 -28.20 7.69
N ARG A 161 8.66 -27.76 7.45
CA ARG A 161 8.02 -27.78 6.12
C ARG A 161 7.61 -26.37 5.70
N TRP A 162 7.76 -26.08 4.41
CA TRP A 162 7.22 -24.87 3.80
C TRP A 162 5.70 -24.96 3.67
N GLN A 163 5.02 -23.86 3.98
CA GLN A 163 3.57 -23.73 3.94
C GLN A 163 3.21 -22.39 3.32
N LEU A 164 2.27 -22.40 2.38
CA LEU A 164 1.80 -21.21 1.68
C LEU A 164 0.58 -20.60 2.37
N PHE A 165 0.60 -19.27 2.50
CA PHE A 165 -0.57 -18.48 2.90
C PHE A 165 -0.63 -17.25 2.00
N ASP A 166 -1.70 -17.11 1.22
CA ASP A 166 -1.87 -16.02 0.26
C ASP A 166 -2.65 -14.87 0.88
N PRO A 167 -2.01 -13.72 1.20
CA PRO A 167 -2.70 -12.55 1.73
C PRO A 167 -3.58 -11.86 0.70
N ASP A 168 -3.37 -12.06 -0.60
CA ASP A 168 -4.12 -11.41 -1.66
C ASP A 168 -5.59 -11.79 -1.60
N VAL A 169 -5.86 -13.09 -1.67
CA VAL A 169 -7.22 -13.64 -1.53
C VAL A 169 -7.55 -14.10 -0.11
N GLY A 170 -6.58 -14.10 0.82
CA GLY A 170 -6.80 -14.46 2.22
C GLY A 170 -6.99 -15.97 2.45
N VAL A 171 -6.26 -16.80 1.69
CA VAL A 171 -6.43 -18.27 1.70
C VAL A 171 -5.16 -19.04 1.99
N TYR A 172 -5.32 -20.30 2.38
CA TYR A 172 -4.27 -21.31 2.33
C TYR A 172 -4.84 -22.65 1.87
N TYR A 173 -4.00 -23.50 1.30
CA TYR A 173 -4.39 -24.78 0.74
C TYR A 173 -3.95 -25.94 1.63
N THR A 174 -4.77 -26.98 1.72
CA THR A 174 -4.42 -28.20 2.46
C THR A 174 -4.58 -29.46 1.61
N ASN A 175 -3.82 -30.48 1.96
CA ASN A 175 -3.90 -31.81 1.35
C ASN A 175 -4.99 -32.68 2.01
N GLY A 176 -5.07 -33.95 1.63
CA GLY A 176 -6.03 -34.92 2.21
C GLY A 176 -5.87 -35.14 3.72
N ASP A 177 -4.69 -34.87 4.27
CA ASP A 177 -4.37 -35.01 5.70
C ASP A 177 -4.55 -33.68 6.46
N SER A 178 -5.16 -32.67 5.84
CA SER A 178 -5.33 -31.32 6.39
C SER A 178 -4.01 -30.59 6.70
N ALA A 179 -2.89 -31.03 6.13
CA ALA A 179 -1.62 -30.31 6.22
C ALA A 179 -1.59 -29.16 5.19
N VAL A 180 -1.15 -27.97 5.61
CA VAL A 180 -0.97 -26.83 4.70
C VAL A 180 0.11 -27.15 3.67
N CYS A 181 -0.22 -26.93 2.40
CA CYS A 181 0.65 -27.22 1.27
C CYS A 181 1.66 -26.08 1.03
N SER A 182 2.83 -26.44 0.49
CA SER A 182 3.75 -25.49 -0.16
C SER A 182 3.29 -25.18 -1.59
N VAL A 183 3.85 -24.13 -2.20
CA VAL A 183 3.71 -23.83 -3.65
C VAL A 183 3.99 -25.08 -4.48
N GLU A 184 5.11 -25.72 -4.23
CA GLU A 184 5.54 -26.89 -5.00
C GLU A 184 4.59 -28.09 -4.83
N ALA A 185 4.02 -28.28 -3.64
CA ALA A 185 3.03 -29.33 -3.39
C ALA A 185 1.72 -29.03 -4.13
N ILE A 186 1.26 -27.78 -4.12
CA ILE A 186 0.09 -27.35 -4.90
C ILE A 186 0.35 -27.59 -6.39
N ALA A 187 1.50 -27.20 -6.91
CA ALA A 187 1.90 -27.41 -8.30
C ALA A 187 2.04 -28.91 -8.69
N ARG A 188 2.16 -29.81 -7.72
CA ARG A 188 2.09 -31.28 -7.91
C ARG A 188 0.66 -31.84 -7.84
N GLY A 189 -0.33 -30.98 -7.65
CA GLY A 189 -1.73 -31.36 -7.53
C GLY A 189 -2.02 -32.06 -6.19
N GLU A 190 -1.27 -31.73 -5.13
CA GLU A 190 -1.49 -32.32 -3.79
C GLU A 190 -2.61 -31.61 -3.01
N ALA A 191 -2.95 -30.37 -3.37
CA ALA A 191 -4.03 -29.63 -2.74
C ALA A 191 -5.39 -30.30 -2.99
N ARG A 192 -6.21 -30.37 -1.94
CA ARG A 192 -7.57 -30.95 -1.97
C ARG A 192 -8.61 -29.97 -1.44
N TYR A 193 -8.19 -29.13 -0.50
CA TYR A 193 -9.03 -28.14 0.13
C TYR A 193 -8.32 -26.78 0.17
N PHE A 194 -9.10 -25.73 0.32
CA PHE A 194 -8.62 -24.40 0.68
C PHE A 194 -9.41 -23.89 1.88
N SER A 195 -8.79 -23.03 2.69
CA SER A 195 -9.47 -22.39 3.79
C SER A 195 -9.50 -20.88 3.59
N MET A 196 -10.65 -20.28 3.85
CA MET A 196 -10.79 -18.84 4.09
C MET A 196 -11.06 -18.68 5.58
N ARG A 197 -10.09 -18.14 6.33
CA ARG A 197 -10.11 -18.11 7.80
C ARG A 197 -10.28 -19.54 8.37
N ASP A 198 -11.35 -19.79 9.12
CA ASP A 198 -11.62 -21.04 9.85
C ASP A 198 -12.52 -22.01 9.07
N THR A 199 -12.91 -21.67 7.83
CA THR A 199 -13.81 -22.52 7.03
C THR A 199 -13.06 -23.20 5.90
N LEU A 200 -13.07 -24.54 5.94
CA LEU A 200 -12.46 -25.39 4.93
C LEU A 200 -13.45 -25.71 3.80
N TYR A 201 -12.99 -25.58 2.56
CA TYR A 201 -13.76 -25.84 1.35
C TYR A 201 -13.03 -26.83 0.45
N ALA A 202 -13.77 -27.78 -0.12
CA ALA A 202 -13.24 -28.64 -1.18
C ALA A 202 -12.94 -27.83 -2.44
N ILE A 203 -11.81 -28.12 -3.08
CA ILE A 203 -11.44 -27.57 -4.39
C ILE A 203 -12.31 -28.26 -5.45
N THR A 204 -13.10 -27.47 -6.18
CA THR A 204 -13.86 -27.92 -7.35
C THR A 204 -13.42 -27.12 -8.58
N PRO A 205 -13.59 -27.64 -9.81
CA PRO A 205 -13.27 -26.90 -11.04
C PRO A 205 -13.98 -25.54 -11.15
N GLU A 206 -15.17 -25.36 -10.57
CA GLU A 206 -15.84 -24.05 -10.62
C GLU A 206 -15.21 -23.02 -9.67
N LYS A 207 -14.57 -23.48 -8.58
CA LYS A 207 -13.95 -22.60 -7.57
C LYS A 207 -12.50 -22.24 -7.88
N SER A 208 -11.87 -22.90 -8.85
CA SER A 208 -10.44 -22.70 -9.16
C SER A 208 -10.13 -21.31 -9.72
N VAL A 209 -11.07 -20.70 -10.45
CA VAL A 209 -10.88 -19.38 -11.09
C VAL A 209 -10.92 -18.23 -10.08
N LEU A 210 -11.80 -18.31 -9.06
CA LEU A 210 -11.91 -17.28 -8.00
C LEU A 210 -10.74 -17.31 -7.01
N LEU A 211 -9.92 -18.36 -7.03
CA LEU A 211 -8.83 -18.59 -6.09
C LEU A 211 -7.45 -18.50 -6.73
N LEU A 212 -7.39 -18.07 -8.00
CA LEU A 212 -6.14 -18.04 -8.79
C LEU A 212 -5.45 -19.41 -8.88
N LEU A 213 -6.19 -20.52 -8.69
CA LEU A 213 -5.62 -21.86 -8.57
C LEU A 213 -4.83 -22.26 -9.81
N ASP A 214 -5.22 -21.77 -10.99
CA ASP A 214 -4.48 -21.91 -12.25
C ASP A 214 -3.03 -21.44 -12.11
N LYS A 215 -2.80 -20.30 -11.48
CA LYS A 215 -1.46 -19.74 -11.24
C LYS A 215 -0.62 -20.61 -10.31
N TYR A 216 -1.25 -21.28 -9.34
CA TYR A 216 -0.55 -22.19 -8.43
C TYR A 216 -0.23 -23.56 -9.05
N LEU A 217 -1.02 -23.99 -10.02
CA LEU A 217 -0.83 -25.27 -10.71
C LEU A 217 0.23 -25.17 -11.82
N SER A 218 0.43 -23.98 -12.37
CA SER A 218 1.51 -23.69 -13.31
C SER A 218 2.88 -23.91 -12.66
N ARG A 219 3.86 -24.28 -13.49
CA ARG A 219 5.28 -24.41 -13.10
C ARG A 219 6.22 -23.63 -14.00
N ASP A 220 5.68 -22.95 -15.00
CA ASP A 220 6.47 -22.46 -16.12
C ASP A 220 7.41 -21.33 -15.70
N ASP A 221 7.04 -20.53 -14.70
CA ASP A 221 7.82 -19.39 -14.21
C ASP A 221 7.97 -19.33 -12.69
N ASN A 222 7.57 -20.39 -11.97
CA ASN A 222 7.66 -20.48 -10.52
C ASN A 222 9.12 -20.34 -10.07
N ARG A 223 9.43 -19.22 -9.42
CA ARG A 223 10.76 -18.95 -8.90
C ARG A 223 10.73 -18.29 -7.54
N LEU A 224 11.69 -18.63 -6.70
CA LEU A 224 11.98 -17.87 -5.50
C LEU A 224 12.48 -16.48 -5.89
N SER A 225 12.00 -15.45 -5.22
CA SER A 225 12.38 -14.07 -5.49
C SER A 225 12.76 -13.36 -4.20
N GLU A 226 14.04 -13.06 -4.06
CA GLU A 226 14.55 -12.16 -3.01
C GLU A 226 14.30 -10.69 -3.34
N TRP A 227 13.95 -10.37 -4.60
CA TRP A 227 13.80 -9.00 -5.07
C TRP A 227 12.81 -8.20 -4.21
N TYR A 228 11.66 -8.81 -3.88
CA TYR A 228 10.60 -8.23 -3.05
C TYR A 228 11.05 -7.96 -1.59
N LEU A 229 12.06 -8.70 -1.10
CA LEU A 229 12.62 -8.55 0.25
C LEU A 229 13.89 -7.68 0.27
N SER A 230 14.52 -7.47 -0.88
CA SER A 230 15.76 -6.69 -1.06
C SER A 230 15.57 -5.17 -1.12
N GLY A 231 14.36 -4.68 -0.85
CA GLY A 231 14.05 -3.24 -0.83
C GLY A 231 14.83 -2.45 0.23
N PRO A 232 14.75 -1.11 0.19
CA PRO A 232 15.30 -0.28 1.25
C PRO A 232 14.68 -0.67 2.59
N ALA A 233 15.42 -0.39 3.67
CA ALA A 233 14.90 -0.57 5.02
C ALA A 233 13.55 0.15 5.19
N ALA A 234 12.74 -0.34 6.13
CA ALA A 234 11.51 0.32 6.53
C ALA A 234 11.77 1.81 6.84
N PRO A 235 10.82 2.70 6.55
CA PRO A 235 10.94 4.10 6.92
C PRO A 235 11.18 4.25 8.43
N ASP A 236 11.90 5.30 8.82
CA ASP A 236 12.01 5.67 10.23
C ASP A 236 10.60 5.94 10.77
N THR A 237 10.33 5.48 12.00
CA THR A 237 9.02 5.62 12.66
C THR A 237 8.84 6.99 13.34
N THR A 238 9.89 7.82 13.31
CA THR A 238 9.91 9.13 13.95
C THR A 238 9.17 10.14 13.11
N PHE A 239 8.23 10.87 13.70
CA PHE A 239 7.65 12.07 13.13
C PHE A 239 8.51 13.27 13.51
N ARG A 240 8.78 14.18 12.58
CA ARG A 240 9.41 15.48 12.86
C ARG A 240 8.45 16.59 12.47
N LEU A 241 8.11 17.46 13.42
CA LEU A 241 7.21 18.60 13.21
C LEU A 241 7.91 19.91 13.59
N PRO A 242 8.01 20.87 12.64
CA PRO A 242 8.54 22.19 12.95
C PRO A 242 7.75 22.92 14.05
N SER A 243 8.40 23.87 14.71
CA SER A 243 7.74 24.77 15.66
C SER A 243 6.45 25.38 15.08
N GLY A 244 5.37 25.37 15.86
CA GLY A 244 4.07 25.93 15.48
C GLY A 244 3.26 25.06 14.49
N SER A 245 3.86 24.04 13.89
CA SER A 245 3.18 23.17 12.93
C SER A 245 2.26 22.17 13.61
N SER A 246 1.28 21.65 12.87
CA SER A 246 0.36 20.63 13.37
C SER A 246 0.24 19.45 12.42
N LEU A 247 0.16 18.24 12.97
CA LEU A 247 -0.25 17.03 12.27
C LEU A 247 -1.69 16.70 12.67
N ALA A 248 -2.61 16.76 11.72
CA ALA A 248 -3.99 16.35 11.90
C ALA A 248 -4.28 15.10 11.08
N CYS A 249 -5.05 14.17 11.61
CA CYS A 249 -5.55 13.02 10.85
C CYS A 249 -7.06 12.87 11.05
N CYS A 250 -7.75 12.55 9.97
CA CYS A 250 -9.17 12.22 9.99
C CYS A 250 -9.39 10.72 10.24
N GLN A 251 -10.59 10.37 10.73
CA GLN A 251 -11.16 9.05 10.47
C GLN A 251 -11.36 8.85 8.97
N PRO A 252 -11.22 7.61 8.47
CA PRO A 252 -11.58 7.25 7.10
C PRO A 252 -13.00 7.68 6.76
N ALA A 253 -13.19 8.23 5.55
CA ALA A 253 -14.54 8.50 5.06
C ALA A 253 -15.34 7.19 5.00
N ALA A 254 -16.58 7.23 5.48
CA ALA A 254 -17.47 6.05 5.60
C ALA A 254 -17.78 5.37 4.25
N ASP A 255 -17.53 6.04 3.13
CA ASP A 255 -17.84 5.59 1.77
C ASP A 255 -16.70 4.83 1.08
N GLY A 256 -15.54 4.69 1.71
CA GLY A 256 -14.44 3.85 1.21
C GLY A 256 -13.79 4.40 -0.05
N TRP A 257 -12.50 4.73 0.04
CA TRP A 257 -11.58 5.08 -1.04
C TRP A 257 -11.91 6.30 -1.92
N ALA A 258 -13.18 6.61 -2.21
CA ALA A 258 -13.59 7.72 -3.07
C ALA A 258 -13.06 9.08 -2.56
N ASN A 259 -12.81 9.19 -1.25
CA ASN A 259 -12.27 10.41 -0.63
C ASN A 259 -10.88 10.25 0.02
N GLY A 260 -10.26 9.06 0.03
CA GLY A 260 -9.00 8.78 0.72
C GLY A 260 -9.01 9.08 2.23
N SER A 261 -8.19 8.39 3.03
CA SER A 261 -7.91 8.87 4.39
C SER A 261 -6.58 9.62 4.33
N TYR A 262 -6.58 10.86 4.81
CA TYR A 262 -5.40 11.70 4.74
C TYR A 262 -5.02 12.24 6.12
N ALA A 263 -3.74 12.22 6.41
CA ALA A 263 -3.16 13.11 7.40
C ALA A 263 -2.78 14.42 6.72
N SER A 264 -3.02 15.54 7.40
CA SER A 264 -2.60 16.87 6.95
C SER A 264 -1.56 17.42 7.90
N VAL A 265 -0.44 17.88 7.36
CA VAL A 265 0.48 18.75 8.11
C VAL A 265 0.18 20.19 7.76
N LEU A 266 -0.19 20.96 8.78
CA LEU A 266 -0.44 22.39 8.69
C LEU A 266 0.84 23.13 9.08
N LEU A 267 1.35 23.92 8.15
CA LEU A 267 2.53 24.76 8.30
C LEU A 267 2.08 26.23 8.35
N PRO A 268 2.08 26.88 9.54
CA PRO A 268 1.77 28.30 9.65
C PRO A 268 2.63 29.20 8.74
N PRO A 269 2.21 30.45 8.49
CA PRO A 269 3.01 31.42 7.74
C PRO A 269 4.43 31.53 8.31
N HIS A 270 5.43 31.61 7.42
CA HIS A 270 6.84 31.76 7.79
C HIS A 270 7.45 30.61 8.59
N THR A 271 6.79 29.45 8.62
CA THR A 271 7.38 28.22 9.21
C THR A 271 8.63 27.82 8.44
N SER A 272 9.67 27.45 9.17
CA SER A 272 10.88 26.82 8.64
C SER A 272 11.36 25.76 9.62
N GLY A 273 11.82 24.62 9.12
CA GLY A 273 12.32 23.53 9.96
C GLY A 273 12.38 22.19 9.24
N ALA A 274 12.79 21.16 9.97
CA ALA A 274 12.78 19.80 9.47
C ALA A 274 11.38 19.20 9.58
N LEU A 275 10.86 18.71 8.45
CA LEU A 275 9.63 17.94 8.39
C LEU A 275 9.94 16.51 7.99
N TYR A 276 9.45 15.55 8.76
CA TYR A 276 9.48 14.16 8.39
C TYR A 276 8.21 13.49 8.87
N ILE A 277 7.39 13.04 7.94
CA ILE A 277 6.19 12.28 8.24
C ILE A 277 6.40 10.91 7.59
N PRO A 278 6.38 9.81 8.36
CA PRO A 278 6.67 8.48 7.84
C PRO A 278 5.56 7.89 6.95
N LEU A 279 4.68 8.73 6.43
CA LEU A 279 3.58 8.40 5.51
C LEU A 279 3.95 8.83 4.08
N VAL A 280 3.32 8.20 3.09
CA VAL A 280 3.49 8.57 1.68
C VAL A 280 2.81 9.91 1.42
N LEU A 281 3.56 10.86 0.86
CA LEU A 281 3.02 12.16 0.45
C LEU A 281 2.00 11.98 -0.69
N ALA A 282 0.79 12.51 -0.50
CA ALA A 282 -0.31 12.45 -1.46
C ALA A 282 -0.40 13.71 -2.32
N ALA A 283 -0.22 14.88 -1.72
CA ALA A 283 -0.18 16.14 -2.45
C ALA A 283 0.58 17.23 -1.70
N ARG A 284 1.04 18.21 -2.47
CA ARG A 284 1.65 19.44 -1.99
C ARG A 284 0.89 20.66 -2.55
N PRO A 285 0.85 21.78 -1.80
CA PRO A 285 0.33 23.03 -2.34
C PRO A 285 1.26 23.60 -3.42
N GLU A 286 0.68 24.30 -4.39
CA GLU A 286 1.46 25.06 -5.39
C GLU A 286 2.31 26.14 -4.69
N GLY A 287 3.53 26.34 -5.17
CA GLY A 287 4.44 27.38 -4.65
C GLY A 287 5.29 26.97 -3.43
N MET A 288 5.16 25.75 -2.92
CA MET A 288 6.06 25.25 -1.87
C MET A 288 7.39 24.78 -2.45
N GLU A 289 8.49 25.43 -2.09
CA GLU A 289 9.85 24.94 -2.32
C GLU A 289 10.19 23.85 -1.30
N ALA A 290 9.75 22.62 -1.59
CA ALA A 290 10.19 21.44 -0.88
C ALA A 290 11.27 20.75 -1.71
N VAL A 291 12.51 20.72 -1.20
CA VAL A 291 13.57 19.91 -1.78
C VAL A 291 13.38 18.49 -1.29
N PHE A 292 12.55 17.72 -1.97
CA PHE A 292 12.52 16.28 -1.77
C PHE A 292 13.82 15.72 -2.37
N PRO A 293 14.69 15.07 -1.56
CA PRO A 293 16.00 14.66 -2.04
C PRO A 293 15.96 13.58 -3.12
N PHE A 294 14.80 12.99 -3.41
CA PHE A 294 14.65 11.99 -4.47
C PHE A 294 13.32 12.18 -5.21
N ALA A 295 13.38 12.21 -6.54
CA ALA A 295 12.21 12.10 -7.41
C ALA A 295 11.48 10.74 -7.22
N ASP A 296 12.14 9.76 -6.60
CA ASP A 296 11.70 8.37 -6.52
C ASP A 296 11.25 7.94 -5.09
N THR A 297 11.37 8.81 -4.08
CA THR A 297 10.87 8.51 -2.71
C THR A 297 9.87 9.54 -2.24
N LEU A 298 8.60 9.15 -2.16
CA LEU A 298 7.50 9.94 -1.58
C LEU A 298 7.50 9.97 -0.03
N TYR A 299 8.59 9.53 0.60
CA TYR A 299 8.80 9.49 2.05
C TYR A 299 10.28 9.81 2.34
N GLY A 300 10.56 10.73 3.27
CA GLY A 300 11.93 11.19 3.56
C GLY A 300 11.95 12.52 4.30
N GLU A 301 13.00 12.76 5.11
CA GLU A 301 13.15 14.03 5.82
C GLU A 301 13.36 15.16 4.80
N THR A 302 12.57 16.22 4.95
CA THR A 302 12.55 17.36 4.03
C THR A 302 12.65 18.63 4.85
N LEU A 303 13.55 19.53 4.44
CA LEU A 303 13.53 20.89 4.96
C LEU A 303 12.38 21.63 4.31
N VAL A 304 11.46 22.13 5.13
CA VAL A 304 10.30 22.87 4.67
C VAL A 304 10.46 24.34 4.97
N GLN A 305 10.05 25.16 4.02
CA GLN A 305 9.90 26.59 4.19
C GLN A 305 8.51 26.99 3.67
N ASN A 306 7.70 27.61 4.52
CA ASN A 306 6.48 28.28 4.09
C ASN A 306 6.78 29.78 3.90
N PRO A 307 7.06 30.25 2.68
CA PRO A 307 7.36 31.66 2.43
C PRO A 307 6.11 32.55 2.42
N THR A 308 4.92 31.95 2.43
CA THR A 308 3.65 32.65 2.20
C THR A 308 3.11 33.30 3.48
N ALA A 309 2.14 34.20 3.30
CA ALA A 309 1.37 34.78 4.41
C ALA A 309 0.23 33.85 4.89
N ASP A 310 0.01 32.72 4.21
CA ASP A 310 -1.06 31.78 4.47
C ASP A 310 -0.53 30.49 5.09
N THR A 311 -1.42 29.73 5.73
CA THR A 311 -1.09 28.38 6.21
C THR A 311 -1.07 27.41 5.03
N LEU A 312 0.01 26.66 4.89
CA LEU A 312 0.12 25.59 3.89
C LEU A 312 -0.31 24.25 4.50
N ALA A 313 -0.95 23.40 3.69
CA ALA A 313 -1.34 22.06 4.09
C ALA A 313 -0.68 21.02 3.16
N LEU A 314 0.16 20.16 3.74
CA LEU A 314 0.69 18.97 3.07
C LEU A 314 -0.22 17.79 3.39
N ARG A 315 -0.52 16.94 2.41
CA ARG A 315 -1.38 15.78 2.61
C ARG A 315 -0.61 14.49 2.43
N TYR A 316 -0.86 13.54 3.32
CA TYR A 316 -0.22 12.23 3.35
C TYR A 316 -1.29 11.14 3.35
N PHE A 317 -1.08 10.07 2.60
CA PHE A 317 -1.96 8.91 2.64
C PHE A 317 -1.92 8.27 4.03
N VAL A 318 -3.09 7.96 4.56
CA VAL A 318 -3.28 7.13 5.74
C VAL A 318 -4.11 5.94 5.33
N ASN A 319 -3.77 4.76 5.84
CA ASN A 319 -4.48 3.55 5.46
C ASN A 319 -5.94 3.63 5.97
N PRO A 320 -6.96 3.58 5.08
CA PRO A 320 -8.36 3.70 5.46
C PRO A 320 -8.87 2.51 6.29
N PHE A 321 -8.12 1.42 6.36
CA PHE A 321 -8.49 0.23 7.13
C PHE A 321 -7.93 0.23 8.55
N LEU A 322 -7.09 1.21 8.92
CA LEU A 322 -6.59 1.32 10.28
C LEU A 322 -7.76 1.43 11.26
N PRO A 323 -7.65 0.82 12.46
CA PRO A 323 -8.65 1.00 13.51
C PRO A 323 -8.84 2.49 13.79
N GLY A 324 -10.07 2.95 13.69
CA GLY A 324 -10.44 4.32 14.05
C GLY A 324 -10.30 4.58 15.55
N LEU A 325 -10.63 5.82 15.95
CA LEU A 325 -10.73 6.16 17.36
C LEU A 325 -11.81 5.32 18.05
N GLN A 326 -11.63 5.10 19.36
CA GLN A 326 -12.57 4.45 20.26
C GLN A 326 -13.25 5.49 21.16
N GLN A 327 -14.16 5.07 22.03
CA GLN A 327 -14.78 5.97 23.02
C GLN A 327 -13.74 6.59 23.97
N GLN A 328 -12.67 5.86 24.27
CA GLN A 328 -11.53 6.32 25.05
C GLN A 328 -10.25 6.02 24.29
N ASN A 329 -9.45 7.05 24.02
CA ASN A 329 -8.24 6.93 23.22
C ASN A 329 -7.01 7.27 24.04
N HIS A 330 -6.04 6.37 24.06
CA HIS A 330 -4.76 6.57 24.69
C HIS A 330 -3.70 6.94 23.66
N PHE A 331 -3.17 8.14 23.76
CA PHE A 331 -2.07 8.65 22.96
C PHE A 331 -0.78 8.56 23.76
N THR A 332 0.28 8.05 23.13
CA THR A 332 1.63 8.04 23.67
C THR A 332 2.58 8.64 22.63
N LEU A 333 3.18 9.78 22.97
CA LEU A 333 4.23 10.44 22.18
C LEU A 333 5.56 10.22 22.88
N ARG A 334 6.60 9.77 22.17
CA ARG A 334 7.94 9.56 22.76
C ARG A 334 9.03 10.11 21.86
N GLY A 335 9.90 10.95 22.41
CA GLY A 335 11.04 11.50 21.69
C GLY A 335 11.46 12.88 22.19
N GLN A 336 12.22 13.59 21.37
CA GLN A 336 12.69 14.94 21.64
C GLN A 336 11.58 15.95 21.43
N GLY A 337 11.34 16.82 22.43
CA GLY A 337 10.26 17.80 22.39
C GLY A 337 8.86 17.17 22.45
N ALA A 338 8.71 15.94 22.94
CA ALA A 338 7.39 15.34 23.08
C ALA A 338 6.52 16.07 24.13
N GLY A 339 7.14 16.68 25.14
CA GLY A 339 6.44 17.44 26.20
C GLY A 339 5.70 18.68 25.68
N GLN A 340 6.21 19.32 24.63
CA GLN A 340 5.64 20.52 23.99
C GLN A 340 4.61 20.20 22.88
N LEU A 341 4.27 18.94 22.65
CA LEU A 341 3.27 18.54 21.65
C LEU A 341 1.88 18.49 22.26
N ASP A 342 0.98 19.41 21.92
CA ASP A 342 -0.40 19.35 22.41
C ASP A 342 -1.27 18.44 21.55
N ILE A 343 -2.17 17.69 22.19
CA ILE A 343 -3.04 16.72 21.54
C ILE A 343 -4.48 17.13 21.78
N ALA A 344 -5.26 17.24 20.71
CA ALA A 344 -6.68 17.53 20.78
C ALA A 344 -7.48 16.62 19.83
N LEU A 345 -8.77 16.48 20.14
CA LEU A 345 -9.76 15.86 19.27
C LEU A 345 -10.62 16.95 18.64
N PHE A 346 -11.07 16.74 17.40
CA PHE A 346 -11.97 17.66 16.71
C PHE A 346 -13.10 16.91 16.01
N SER A 347 -14.26 17.55 15.87
CA SER A 347 -15.37 17.00 15.07
C SER A 347 -15.06 17.16 13.59
N GLN A 348 -15.29 16.12 12.79
CA GLN A 348 -15.11 16.22 11.34
C GLN A 348 -16.06 17.23 10.68
N GLU A 349 -17.20 17.51 11.29
CA GLU A 349 -18.14 18.55 10.83
C GLU A 349 -17.54 19.96 10.95
N GLU A 350 -16.55 20.14 11.83
CA GLU A 350 -15.81 21.38 12.05
C GLU A 350 -14.45 21.37 11.33
N ALA A 351 -14.14 20.30 10.60
CA ALA A 351 -12.80 20.05 10.10
C ALA A 351 -12.34 21.07 9.05
N LEU A 352 -11.01 21.22 9.03
CA LEU A 352 -10.19 22.05 8.15
C LEU A 352 -10.82 22.20 6.76
N PRO A 353 -10.82 23.41 6.18
CA PRO A 353 -11.45 23.68 4.88
C PRO A 353 -10.99 22.61 3.91
N ALA A 354 -11.93 21.77 3.51
CA ALA A 354 -11.72 20.75 2.50
C ALA A 354 -11.40 21.51 1.22
N THR A 355 -10.12 21.80 1.01
CA THR A 355 -9.63 22.16 -0.31
C THR A 355 -9.96 20.94 -1.17
N PRO A 356 -10.80 21.09 -2.20
CA PRO A 356 -11.22 19.97 -3.03
C PRO A 356 -9.98 19.21 -3.48
N PHE A 357 -9.89 17.93 -3.12
CA PHE A 357 -8.72 17.15 -3.50
C PHE A 357 -8.81 16.74 -4.95
N TYR A 358 -7.67 16.91 -5.60
CA TYR A 358 -7.19 16.51 -6.91
C TYR A 358 -7.42 15.03 -7.33
N PHE A 359 -8.42 14.30 -6.81
CA PHE A 359 -8.69 12.95 -7.31
C PHE A 359 -9.11 12.96 -8.80
N ASP A 360 -9.77 14.03 -9.25
CA ASP A 360 -10.00 14.27 -10.69
C ASP A 360 -8.69 14.48 -11.45
N GLN A 361 -7.66 15.06 -10.84
CA GLN A 361 -6.36 15.25 -11.49
C GLN A 361 -5.44 14.02 -11.45
N LEU A 362 -5.55 13.16 -10.44
CA LEU A 362 -4.85 11.86 -10.40
C LEU A 362 -5.55 10.86 -11.33
N ARG A 363 -6.87 10.96 -11.45
CA ARG A 363 -7.65 10.35 -12.54
C ARG A 363 -7.19 10.89 -13.89
N GLU A 364 -7.02 12.21 -14.05
CA GLU A 364 -6.41 12.79 -15.25
C GLU A 364 -4.97 12.31 -15.44
N GLN A 365 -4.12 12.18 -14.42
CA GLN A 365 -2.73 11.74 -14.57
C GLN A 365 -2.60 10.25 -14.93
N LEU A 366 -3.45 9.39 -14.37
CA LEU A 366 -3.60 8.00 -14.83
C LEU A 366 -4.13 7.96 -16.27
N LEU A 367 -5.13 8.79 -16.58
CA LEU A 367 -5.62 9.05 -17.94
C LEU A 367 -4.58 9.74 -18.84
N CYS A 368 -3.48 10.30 -18.31
CA CYS A 368 -2.42 11.03 -19.01
C CYS A 368 -1.17 10.19 -19.27
N SER A 369 -1.17 8.88 -19.01
CA SER A 369 -0.16 8.07 -19.71
C SER A 369 -0.43 8.23 -21.21
N ASP A 370 0.60 8.57 -22.01
CA ASP A 370 0.46 8.71 -23.47
C ASP A 370 -0.24 7.47 -24.06
N ALA A 371 0.02 6.30 -23.46
CA ALA A 371 -0.64 5.04 -23.73
C ALA A 371 -2.16 5.07 -23.50
N LEU A 372 -2.63 5.51 -22.33
CA LEU A 372 -4.06 5.59 -22.03
C LEU A 372 -4.75 6.73 -22.79
N GLN A 373 -4.09 7.88 -23.00
CA GLN A 373 -4.63 8.95 -23.84
C GLN A 373 -4.81 8.50 -25.28
N ARG A 374 -3.79 7.87 -25.89
CA ARG A 374 -3.91 7.28 -27.23
C ARG A 374 -4.99 6.23 -27.27
N PHE A 375 -5.09 5.38 -26.25
CA PHE A 375 -6.14 4.38 -26.21
C PHE A 375 -7.53 5.03 -26.16
N VAL A 376 -7.78 5.99 -25.26
CA VAL A 376 -9.10 6.63 -25.09
C VAL A 376 -9.46 7.55 -26.26
N HIS A 377 -8.51 8.30 -26.80
CA HIS A 377 -8.77 9.29 -27.86
C HIS A 377 -8.64 8.71 -29.27
N ASP A 378 -7.65 7.86 -29.52
CA ASP A 378 -7.34 7.40 -30.88
C ASP A 378 -7.89 6.00 -31.16
N ILE A 379 -7.92 5.10 -30.17
CA ILE A 379 -8.27 3.69 -30.37
C ILE A 379 -9.73 3.40 -30.01
N LEU A 380 -10.18 3.82 -28.83
CA LEU A 380 -11.52 3.54 -28.28
C LEU A 380 -12.65 4.00 -29.22
N PRO A 381 -12.60 5.19 -29.85
CA PRO A 381 -13.64 5.60 -30.80
C PRO A 381 -13.63 4.80 -32.11
N ARG A 382 -12.52 4.10 -32.43
CA ARG A 382 -12.37 3.25 -33.60
C ARG A 382 -12.68 1.77 -33.32
N LEU A 383 -12.82 1.39 -32.05
CA LEU A 383 -13.33 0.07 -31.71
C LEU A 383 -14.75 -0.02 -32.28
N PRO A 384 -15.10 -1.12 -32.98
CA PRO A 384 -16.48 -1.34 -33.36
C PRO A 384 -17.35 -1.24 -32.11
N ALA A 385 -18.53 -0.62 -32.24
CA ALA A 385 -19.48 -0.54 -31.15
C ALA A 385 -19.87 -1.97 -30.76
N ILE A 386 -19.24 -2.48 -29.71
CA ILE A 386 -19.58 -3.76 -29.09
C ILE A 386 -20.89 -3.50 -28.35
N ASN A 387 -22.01 -3.80 -29.01
CA ASN A 387 -23.33 -3.58 -28.45
C ASN A 387 -23.74 -4.75 -27.55
N ASP A 388 -23.02 -5.86 -27.65
CA ASP A 388 -23.23 -7.10 -26.91
C ASP A 388 -21.88 -7.72 -26.56
N MET A 389 -21.75 -8.16 -25.31
CA MET A 389 -20.57 -8.89 -24.82
C MET A 389 -20.27 -10.15 -25.65
N ASP A 390 -21.28 -10.76 -26.27
CA ASP A 390 -21.13 -11.95 -27.12
C ASP A 390 -20.37 -11.66 -28.44
N GLU A 391 -20.14 -10.39 -28.81
CA GLU A 391 -19.35 -9.99 -29.98
C GLU A 391 -17.83 -9.96 -29.71
N LEU A 392 -17.42 -9.86 -28.45
CA LEU A 392 -16.04 -9.71 -28.01
C LEU A 392 -15.12 -10.90 -28.41
N PRO A 393 -15.55 -12.18 -28.30
CA PRO A 393 -14.75 -13.32 -28.76
C PRO A 393 -14.49 -13.28 -30.28
N ALA A 394 -15.50 -12.94 -31.08
CA ALA A 394 -15.38 -12.91 -32.55
C ALA A 394 -14.40 -11.83 -33.01
N PHE A 395 -14.45 -10.65 -32.38
CA PHE A 395 -13.50 -9.56 -32.62
C PHE A 395 -12.06 -9.99 -32.30
N PHE A 396 -11.86 -10.67 -31.17
CA PHE A 396 -10.54 -11.15 -30.77
C PHE A 396 -9.98 -12.23 -31.73
N HIS A 397 -10.83 -13.15 -32.18
CA HIS A 397 -10.46 -14.14 -33.19
C HIS A 397 -9.99 -13.49 -34.49
N ALA A 398 -10.74 -12.50 -34.99
CA ALA A 398 -10.39 -11.78 -36.21
C ALA A 398 -9.02 -11.11 -36.09
N TYR A 399 -8.72 -10.50 -34.93
CA TYR A 399 -7.41 -9.92 -34.63
C TYR A 399 -6.28 -10.95 -34.70
N LEU A 400 -6.40 -12.05 -33.97
CA LEU A 400 -5.32 -13.05 -33.91
C LEU A 400 -5.09 -13.74 -35.25
N GLN A 401 -6.15 -13.96 -36.03
CA GLN A 401 -6.07 -14.51 -37.39
C GLN A 401 -5.30 -13.57 -38.32
N GLN A 402 -5.54 -12.26 -38.24
CA GLN A 402 -4.79 -11.27 -39.03
C GLN A 402 -3.30 -11.22 -38.67
N LYS A 403 -2.95 -11.47 -37.40
CA LYS A 403 -1.56 -11.61 -36.94
C LYS A 403 -0.87 -12.89 -37.42
N GLY A 404 -1.59 -13.78 -38.11
CA GLY A 404 -1.07 -15.08 -38.51
C GLY A 404 -0.85 -16.03 -37.32
N THR A 405 -1.55 -15.79 -36.21
CA THR A 405 -1.50 -16.68 -35.04
C THR A 405 -2.03 -18.05 -35.44
N ALA A 406 -1.32 -19.11 -35.05
CA ALA A 406 -1.72 -20.47 -35.38
C ALA A 406 -3.09 -20.80 -34.75
N PRO A 407 -4.01 -21.48 -35.46
CA PRO A 407 -5.37 -21.73 -34.97
C PRO A 407 -5.45 -22.39 -33.59
N ASP A 408 -4.51 -23.27 -33.27
CA ASP A 408 -4.41 -23.95 -31.97
C ASP A 408 -4.03 -23.00 -30.82
N GLU A 409 -3.19 -22.02 -31.09
CA GLU A 409 -2.84 -20.95 -30.15
C GLU A 409 -4.01 -19.97 -29.96
N ILE A 410 -4.77 -19.68 -31.02
CA ILE A 410 -6.01 -18.89 -30.94
C ILE A 410 -7.02 -19.59 -30.02
N THR A 411 -7.25 -20.89 -30.23
CA THR A 411 -8.16 -21.69 -29.39
C THR A 411 -7.70 -21.75 -27.94
N ARG A 412 -6.38 -21.85 -27.68
CA ARG A 412 -5.83 -21.84 -26.32
C ARG A 412 -6.07 -20.51 -25.61
N ARG A 413 -5.81 -19.40 -26.30
CA ARG A 413 -6.05 -18.04 -25.79
C ARG A 413 -7.54 -17.76 -25.57
N GLU A 414 -8.39 -18.24 -26.48
CA GLU A 414 -9.85 -18.17 -26.32
C GLU A 414 -10.32 -18.96 -25.09
N ALA A 415 -9.82 -20.17 -24.85
CA ALA A 415 -10.24 -20.96 -23.69
C ALA A 415 -9.90 -20.26 -22.36
N ALA A 416 -8.73 -19.62 -22.27
CA ALA A 416 -8.35 -18.80 -21.12
C ALA A 416 -9.26 -17.56 -20.97
N PHE A 417 -9.62 -16.94 -22.09
CA PHE A 417 -10.54 -15.80 -22.13
C PHE A 417 -11.97 -16.16 -21.75
N GLN A 418 -12.54 -17.24 -22.31
CA GLN A 418 -13.91 -17.70 -22.03
C GLN A 418 -14.13 -17.91 -20.53
N GLN A 419 -13.15 -18.45 -19.81
CA GLN A 419 -13.26 -18.62 -18.35
C GLN A 419 -13.39 -17.28 -17.61
N ARG A 420 -12.56 -16.28 -17.95
CA ARG A 420 -12.60 -14.95 -17.32
C ARG A 420 -13.84 -14.15 -17.74
N PHE A 421 -14.21 -14.26 -19.01
CA PHE A 421 -15.39 -13.66 -19.60
C PHE A 421 -16.68 -14.19 -18.98
N LEU A 422 -16.77 -15.51 -18.75
CA LEU A 422 -17.93 -16.13 -18.10
C LEU A 422 -18.11 -15.63 -16.65
N VAL A 423 -17.01 -15.44 -15.90
CA VAL A 423 -17.06 -14.87 -14.54
C VAL A 423 -17.54 -13.41 -14.58
N ALA A 424 -16.98 -12.60 -15.47
CA ALA A 424 -17.44 -11.21 -15.64
C ALA A 424 -18.93 -11.16 -16.01
N ARG A 425 -19.36 -12.00 -16.96
CA ARG A 425 -20.75 -12.12 -17.38
C ARG A 425 -21.68 -12.57 -16.25
N GLU A 426 -21.26 -13.51 -15.42
CA GLU A 426 -22.05 -13.96 -14.25
C GLU A 426 -22.22 -12.85 -13.21
N VAL A 427 -21.19 -12.03 -12.98
CA VAL A 427 -21.26 -10.85 -12.10
C VAL A 427 -22.22 -9.80 -12.68
N LEU A 428 -22.17 -9.57 -13.99
CA LEU A 428 -23.04 -8.63 -14.69
C LEU A 428 -24.51 -9.08 -14.70
N GLN A 429 -24.76 -10.36 -14.94
CA GLN A 429 -26.11 -10.94 -14.93
C GLN A 429 -26.78 -10.86 -13.55
N LYS A 430 -25.98 -10.86 -12.47
CA LYS A 430 -26.47 -10.65 -11.09
C LYS A 430 -26.81 -9.19 -10.78
N GLN A 431 -26.49 -8.24 -11.67
CA GLN A 431 -26.79 -6.81 -11.51
C GLN A 431 -27.44 -6.22 -12.78
N PRO A 432 -28.73 -6.49 -13.03
CA PRO A 432 -29.44 -6.02 -14.21
C PRO A 432 -29.43 -4.48 -14.27
N GLY A 433 -28.85 -3.92 -15.33
CA GLY A 433 -28.71 -2.47 -15.54
C GLY A 433 -27.27 -1.95 -15.54
N MET A 434 -26.31 -2.72 -15.03
CA MET A 434 -24.88 -2.34 -15.10
C MET A 434 -24.25 -2.56 -16.47
N GLU A 435 -24.79 -3.45 -17.31
CA GLU A 435 -24.18 -3.86 -18.58
C GLU A 435 -23.98 -2.67 -19.54
N ALA A 436 -25.01 -1.85 -19.73
CA ALA A 436 -24.94 -0.62 -20.52
C ALA A 436 -24.05 0.46 -19.89
N HIS A 437 -23.85 0.46 -18.56
CA HIS A 437 -22.91 1.35 -17.91
C HIS A 437 -21.47 0.85 -18.09
N ILE A 438 -21.23 -0.45 -17.97
CA ILE A 438 -19.91 -1.04 -17.92
C ILE A 438 -19.19 -0.96 -19.26
N ILE A 439 -19.88 -1.22 -20.38
CA ILE A 439 -19.33 -1.05 -21.74
C ILE A 439 -18.75 0.37 -21.95
N HIS A 440 -19.25 1.37 -21.20
CA HIS A 440 -18.78 2.76 -21.25
C HIS A 440 -17.98 3.20 -20.02
N THR A 441 -17.62 2.28 -19.12
CA THR A 441 -16.86 2.60 -17.90
C THR A 441 -15.36 2.37 -18.04
N PRO A 442 -14.54 3.13 -17.29
CA PRO A 442 -13.10 2.90 -17.14
C PRO A 442 -12.68 1.47 -16.74
N VAL A 443 -13.57 0.70 -16.08
CA VAL A 443 -13.31 -0.68 -15.66
C VAL A 443 -13.31 -1.64 -16.84
N PHE A 444 -14.25 -1.47 -17.79
CA PHE A 444 -14.25 -2.24 -19.03
C PHE A 444 -13.09 -1.86 -19.94
N LEU A 445 -12.74 -0.57 -19.95
CA LEU A 445 -11.51 -0.06 -20.57
C LEU A 445 -10.26 -0.73 -19.99
N LEU A 446 -10.15 -0.90 -18.67
CA LEU A 446 -9.07 -1.63 -18.02
C LEU A 446 -9.07 -3.13 -18.38
N LEU A 447 -10.23 -3.77 -18.44
CA LEU A 447 -10.37 -5.18 -18.87
C LEU A 447 -9.96 -5.36 -20.34
N ALA A 448 -10.35 -4.42 -21.20
CA ALA A 448 -9.95 -4.35 -22.60
C ALA A 448 -8.44 -4.06 -22.71
N MET A 449 -7.88 -3.17 -21.91
CA MET A 449 -6.44 -2.85 -21.90
C MET A 449 -5.57 -3.97 -21.34
N GLU A 450 -6.01 -4.66 -20.29
CA GLU A 450 -5.27 -5.78 -19.72
C GLU A 450 -5.27 -6.97 -20.69
N TYR A 451 -6.31 -7.08 -21.52
CA TYR A 451 -6.46 -8.14 -22.49
C TYR A 451 -5.82 -7.82 -23.85
N PHE A 452 -6.09 -6.65 -24.41
CA PHE A 452 -5.46 -6.19 -25.64
C PHE A 452 -4.02 -5.73 -25.36
N GLY A 453 -3.78 -4.89 -24.36
CA GLY A 453 -2.48 -4.26 -24.11
C GLY A 453 -1.38 -5.20 -23.61
N LYS A 454 -1.69 -6.35 -23.02
CA LYS A 454 -0.66 -7.29 -22.52
C LYS A 454 0.02 -8.08 -23.65
N ASP A 455 -0.72 -8.37 -24.72
CA ASP A 455 -0.23 -9.12 -25.88
C ASP A 455 -0.10 -8.25 -27.15
N ILE A 456 -0.76 -7.09 -27.18
CA ILE A 456 -0.86 -6.20 -28.34
C ILE A 456 -0.32 -4.83 -27.93
N GLY A 457 0.81 -4.43 -28.50
CA GLY A 457 1.25 -3.03 -28.37
C GLY A 457 0.18 -2.10 -28.91
N LEU A 458 -0.07 -0.97 -28.24
CA LEU A 458 -1.15 -0.03 -28.62
C LEU A 458 -1.07 0.42 -30.08
N ASP A 459 0.14 0.61 -30.60
CA ASP A 459 0.38 0.96 -32.01
C ASP A 459 -0.06 -0.15 -32.97
N GLU A 460 0.09 -1.42 -32.57
CA GLU A 460 -0.34 -2.57 -33.36
C GLU A 460 -1.86 -2.74 -33.35
N LEU A 461 -2.50 -2.44 -32.22
CA LEU A 461 -3.96 -2.41 -32.12
C LEU A 461 -4.55 -1.30 -33.00
N ALA A 462 -3.95 -0.11 -32.96
CA ALA A 462 -4.35 0.99 -33.83
C ALA A 462 -4.23 0.62 -35.32
N ALA A 463 -3.11 0.03 -35.74
CA ALA A 463 -2.89 -0.41 -37.12
C ALA A 463 -3.86 -1.52 -37.54
N PHE A 464 -4.20 -2.44 -36.64
CA PHE A 464 -5.25 -3.44 -36.89
C PHE A 464 -6.61 -2.80 -37.14
N LEU A 465 -7.03 -1.87 -36.28
CA LEU A 465 -8.31 -1.17 -36.45
C LEU A 465 -8.37 -0.40 -37.77
N GLU A 466 -7.27 0.25 -38.17
CA GLU A 466 -7.16 0.92 -39.47
C GLU A 466 -7.30 -0.06 -40.65
N SER A 467 -6.81 -1.30 -40.50
CA SER A 467 -6.90 -2.31 -41.55
C SER A 467 -8.30 -2.92 -41.74
N LEU A 468 -9.15 -2.85 -40.71
CA LEU A 468 -10.53 -3.36 -40.75
C LEU A 468 -11.45 -2.50 -41.62
N SER A 469 -10.96 -1.39 -42.20
CA SER A 469 -11.76 -0.48 -43.03
C SER A 469 -13.03 0.03 -42.31
N LEU A 470 -12.90 0.34 -41.02
CA LEU A 470 -13.93 0.97 -40.19
C LEU A 470 -13.79 2.50 -40.16
#